data_AF-A0S6Y1-F1
#
_entry.id   AF-A0S6Y1-F1
#
_cell.length_a   1.000
_cell.length_b   1.000
_cell.length_c   1.000
_cell.angle_alpha   90.00
_cell.angle_beta   90.00
_cell.angle_gamma   90.00
#
_symmetry.space_group_name_H-M   'P 1'
#
loop_
_entity.id
_entity.type
_entity.pdbx_description
1 polymer ?
#
loop_
_entity_poly.entity_id
_entity_poly.type
_entity_poly.pdbx_seq_one_letter_code
_entity_poly.pdbx_strand_id
1 'polypeptide(L)'
;MSQVPMQYFNLMEENYSKYGLSVIQLIQIGKFYELWHEPDVPSIQQAYSQAELLVESSIRSRSLGVTPPIEQVASLLDMRIISPGKRSLLQMGFPIYSLTTYLSTLLDKGWTIIVIDELPTGKSGLKQRAVSRIYSPSCNLEDCSELSYVISIYFKDDLLGITLFSAMSGHSIMFPVYWVDRDKVARLLISYRIKEIVIRADSGANSGILNKIYGLLIGWNLFPSEPNARIE
;
A
#
# COMPACT_ATOMS: atom_id res chain seq x y z
N MET A 1 -13.19 19.79 15.38
CA MET A 1 -12.02 19.94 14.46
C MET A 1 -12.41 20.94 13.39
N SER A 2 -11.45 21.53 12.65
CA SER A 2 -11.81 22.10 11.34
C SER A 2 -12.44 20.98 10.48
N GLN A 3 -13.38 21.32 9.59
CA GLN A 3 -14.16 20.32 8.87
C GLN A 3 -13.29 19.46 7.93
N VAL A 4 -12.15 19.98 7.46
CA VAL A 4 -11.27 19.28 6.51
C VAL A 4 -10.47 18.14 7.17
N PRO A 5 -9.79 18.31 8.34
CA PRO A 5 -9.13 17.19 9.03
C PRO A 5 -10.08 16.06 9.38
N MET A 6 -11.29 16.39 9.83
CA MET A 6 -12.29 15.37 10.13
C MET A 6 -12.72 14.60 8.87
N GLN A 7 -12.89 15.28 7.74
CA GLN A 7 -13.15 14.63 6.46
C GLN A 7 -11.99 13.71 6.03
N TYR A 8 -10.74 14.16 6.21
CA TYR A 8 -9.55 13.37 5.90
C TYR A 8 -9.48 12.07 6.71
N PHE A 9 -9.63 12.16 8.03
CA PHE A 9 -9.55 10.98 8.90
C PHE A 9 -10.71 10.01 8.70
N ASN A 10 -11.93 10.51 8.44
CA ASN A 10 -13.06 9.65 8.11
C ASN A 10 -12.81 8.85 6.81
N LEU A 11 -12.25 9.49 5.78
CA LEU A 11 -11.89 8.81 4.54
C LEU A 11 -10.74 7.82 4.74
N MET A 12 -9.81 8.12 5.64
CA MET A 12 -8.68 7.25 5.97
C MET A 12 -9.14 5.92 6.57
N GLU A 13 -10.11 5.92 7.50
CA GLU A 13 -10.66 4.68 8.06
C GLU A 13 -11.30 3.78 6.99
N GLU A 14 -12.10 4.36 6.11
CA GLU A 14 -12.75 3.65 5.00
C GLU A 14 -11.71 3.08 4.02
N ASN A 15 -10.74 3.91 3.64
CA ASN A 15 -9.71 3.56 2.68
C ASN A 15 -8.76 2.50 3.22
N TYR A 16 -8.37 2.57 4.49
CA TYR A 16 -7.50 1.56 5.10
C TYR A 16 -8.18 0.21 5.22
N SER A 17 -9.50 0.20 5.44
CA SER A 17 -10.28 -1.04 5.43
C SER A 17 -10.37 -1.67 4.03
N LYS A 18 -10.28 -0.86 2.97
CA LYS A 18 -10.42 -1.32 1.56
C LYS A 18 -9.12 -1.69 0.89
N TYR A 19 -8.08 -0.89 1.12
CA TYR A 19 -6.79 -0.96 0.42
C TYR A 19 -5.63 -1.35 1.34
N GLY A 20 -5.93 -1.55 2.62
CA GLY A 20 -5.01 -2.03 3.62
C GLY A 20 -4.13 -0.95 4.26
N LEU A 21 -3.05 -1.38 4.89
CA LEU A 21 -2.22 -0.58 5.79
C LEU A 21 -1.13 0.19 5.05
N SER A 22 -0.67 -0.26 3.89
CA SER A 22 0.45 0.31 3.14
C SER A 22 -0.04 1.37 2.17
N VAL A 23 -0.89 2.24 2.71
CA VAL A 23 -1.67 3.23 1.98
C VAL A 23 -1.30 4.64 2.43
N ILE A 24 -1.00 5.48 1.45
CA ILE A 24 -0.80 6.92 1.63
C ILE A 24 -2.01 7.64 1.04
N GLN A 25 -2.66 8.48 1.84
CA GLN A 25 -3.79 9.29 1.41
C GLN A 25 -3.35 10.73 1.14
N LEU A 26 -3.49 11.18 -0.11
CA LEU A 26 -3.21 12.54 -0.53
C LEU A 26 -4.52 13.30 -0.74
N ILE A 27 -4.78 14.31 0.10
CA ILE A 27 -6.00 15.13 -0.01
C ILE A 27 -5.71 16.46 -0.69
N GLN A 28 -6.50 16.80 -1.70
CA GLN A 28 -6.38 18.08 -2.38
C GLN A 28 -6.93 19.20 -1.50
N ILE A 29 -6.11 20.23 -1.28
CA ILE A 29 -6.48 21.49 -0.65
C ILE A 29 -5.98 22.64 -1.54
N GLY A 30 -6.91 23.24 -2.28
CA GLY A 30 -6.58 24.27 -3.25
C GLY A 30 -5.64 23.76 -4.36
N LYS A 31 -4.38 24.22 -4.37
CA LYS A 31 -3.36 23.86 -5.36
C LYS A 31 -2.33 22.84 -4.86
N PHE A 32 -2.57 22.25 -3.69
CA PHE A 32 -1.65 21.31 -3.04
C PHE A 32 -2.34 19.97 -2.77
N TYR A 33 -1.57 18.90 -2.82
CA TYR A 33 -1.89 17.66 -2.14
C TYR A 33 -1.23 17.67 -0.76
N GLU A 34 -2.00 17.31 0.25
CA GLU A 34 -1.55 17.28 1.63
C GLU A 34 -1.72 15.88 2.23
N LEU A 35 -0.85 15.56 3.18
CA LEU A 35 -0.86 14.34 3.99
C LEU A 35 -0.81 14.77 5.45
N TRP A 36 -1.75 14.27 6.25
CA TRP A 36 -1.90 14.63 7.66
C TRP A 36 -1.78 13.40 8.57
N HIS A 37 -1.23 13.61 9.76
CA HIS A 37 -1.07 12.58 10.78
C HIS A 37 -1.26 13.14 12.19
N GLU A 38 -2.01 12.43 13.02
CA GLU A 38 -2.19 12.73 14.43
C GLU A 38 -1.32 11.78 15.27
N PRO A 39 -0.26 12.28 15.95
CA PRO A 39 0.75 11.44 16.62
C PRO A 39 0.25 10.79 17.93
N ASP A 40 -0.76 11.37 18.56
CA ASP A 40 -1.29 10.92 19.86
C ASP A 40 -2.43 9.89 19.71
N VAL A 41 -2.86 9.61 18.48
CA VAL A 41 -3.83 8.55 18.18
C VAL A 41 -3.01 7.35 17.71
N PRO A 42 -3.11 6.17 18.37
CA PRO A 42 -2.46 4.98 17.86
C PRO A 42 -2.97 4.76 16.45
N SER A 43 -2.07 4.92 15.47
CA SER A 43 -2.45 4.70 14.07
C SER A 43 -3.00 3.29 13.94
N ILE A 44 -4.00 3.10 13.09
CA ILE A 44 -4.52 1.76 12.76
C ILE A 44 -3.35 0.83 12.38
N GLN A 45 -2.35 1.35 11.66
CA GLN A 45 -1.08 0.66 11.37
C GLN A 45 -0.27 0.26 12.62
N GLN A 46 -0.18 1.09 13.66
CA GLN A 46 0.46 0.71 14.93
C GLN A 46 -0.37 -0.35 15.67
N ALA A 47 -1.70 -0.25 15.65
CA ALA A 47 -2.57 -1.25 16.28
C ALA A 47 -2.46 -2.62 15.60
N TYR A 48 -2.44 -2.66 14.27
CA TYR A 48 -2.20 -3.91 13.51
C TYR A 48 -0.74 -4.40 13.62
N SER A 49 0.26 -3.50 13.68
CA SER A 49 1.65 -3.87 14.02
C SER A 49 1.74 -4.68 15.31
N GLN A 50 1.01 -4.19 16.32
CA GLN A 50 1.03 -4.76 17.65
C GLN A 50 0.28 -6.09 17.64
N ALA A 51 -0.83 -6.19 16.89
CA ALA A 51 -1.57 -7.43 16.72
C ALA A 51 -0.75 -8.53 16.02
N GLU A 52 0.05 -8.18 15.02
CA GLU A 52 0.90 -9.11 14.27
C GLU A 52 2.15 -9.54 15.08
N LEU A 53 2.79 -8.60 15.78
CA LEU A 53 3.92 -8.89 16.69
C LEU A 53 3.54 -9.76 17.90
N LEU A 54 2.27 -9.71 18.34
CA LEU A 54 1.79 -10.55 19.45
C LEU A 54 1.57 -12.02 19.05
N VAL A 55 1.57 -12.34 17.75
CA VAL A 55 1.48 -13.73 17.26
C VAL A 55 2.87 -14.38 17.11
N GLU A 56 3.94 -13.59 16.96
CA GLU A 56 5.33 -14.07 16.86
C GLU A 56 6.17 -13.74 18.11
N SER A 57 5.81 -14.32 19.26
CA SER A 57 6.70 -14.31 20.41
C SER A 57 7.87 -15.28 20.21
N SER A 58 9.00 -14.83 19.64
CA SER A 58 10.33 -15.42 19.96
C SER A 58 11.58 -14.66 19.49
N ILE A 59 11.52 -13.39 19.06
CA ILE A 59 12.76 -12.61 18.87
C ILE A 59 12.67 -11.27 19.61
N ARG A 60 13.41 -11.20 20.72
CA ARG A 60 13.77 -9.95 21.42
C ARG A 60 14.29 -8.94 20.39
N SER A 61 13.47 -7.97 20.02
CA SER A 61 13.97 -6.70 19.52
C SER A 61 13.17 -5.57 20.17
N ARG A 62 13.88 -4.47 20.44
CA ARG A 62 13.37 -3.24 21.06
C ARG A 62 11.99 -2.87 20.49
N SER A 63 11.21 -2.14 21.28
CA SER A 63 10.20 -1.21 20.74
C SER A 63 10.82 -0.38 19.60
N LEU A 64 10.71 -0.91 18.38
CA LEU A 64 11.02 -0.21 17.15
C LEU A 64 9.82 0.70 16.96
N GLY A 65 9.95 1.93 17.44
CA GLY A 65 8.98 2.99 17.14
C GLY A 65 8.81 3.02 15.62
N VAL A 66 7.67 2.52 15.15
CA VAL A 66 7.37 2.49 13.73
C VAL A 66 7.24 3.94 13.30
N THR A 67 8.19 4.40 12.49
CA THR A 67 8.17 5.74 11.89
C THR A 67 6.83 5.91 11.16
N PRO A 68 6.01 6.91 11.51
CA PRO A 68 4.70 7.08 10.89
C PRO A 68 4.85 7.34 9.38
N PRO A 69 3.86 6.98 8.55
CA PRO A 69 3.94 7.14 7.10
C PRO A 69 4.30 8.56 6.67
N ILE A 70 3.83 9.57 7.40
CA ILE A 70 4.14 10.97 7.11
C ILE A 70 5.64 11.27 7.18
N GLU A 71 6.36 10.69 8.14
CA GLU A 71 7.81 10.86 8.30
C GLU A 71 8.58 10.08 7.23
N GLN A 72 8.11 8.87 6.88
CA GLN A 72 8.69 8.09 5.80
C GLN A 72 8.54 8.81 4.45
N VAL A 73 7.34 9.30 4.12
CA VAL A 73 7.06 10.04 2.89
C VAL A 73 7.84 11.35 2.86
N ALA A 74 7.87 12.08 3.98
CA ALA A 74 8.65 13.31 4.06
C ALA A 74 10.13 13.07 3.80
N SER A 75 10.71 12.01 4.37
CA SER A 75 12.11 11.64 4.12
C SER A 75 12.35 11.17 2.68
N LEU A 76 11.40 10.46 2.07
CA LEU A 76 11.52 9.96 0.69
C LEU A 76 11.44 11.07 -0.35
N LEU A 77 10.60 12.07 -0.10
CA LEU A 77 10.35 13.18 -1.01
C LEU A 77 11.17 14.44 -0.69
N ASP A 78 12.05 14.37 0.31
CA ASP A 78 12.80 15.51 0.86
C ASP A 78 11.88 16.71 1.20
N MET A 79 10.78 16.41 1.88
CA MET A 79 9.74 17.37 2.24
C MET A 79 9.80 17.71 3.72
N ARG A 80 9.44 18.96 4.04
CA ARG A 80 9.35 19.42 5.43
C ARG A 80 7.99 19.10 6.02
N ILE A 81 7.98 18.47 7.20
CA ILE A 81 6.78 18.36 8.04
C ILE A 81 6.61 19.65 8.83
N ILE A 82 5.40 20.18 8.81
CA ILE A 82 4.97 21.32 9.60
C ILE A 82 3.92 20.88 10.62
N SER A 83 3.82 21.61 11.74
CA SER A 83 2.73 21.43 12.69
C SER A 83 1.93 22.74 12.78
N PRO A 84 0.76 22.82 12.11
CA PRO A 84 -0.04 24.04 12.13
C PRO A 84 -0.82 24.16 13.44
N GLY A 85 -0.38 25.05 14.34
CA GLY A 85 -1.16 25.52 15.49
C GLY A 85 -0.90 24.82 16.83
N LYS A 86 -1.83 24.99 17.79
CA LYS A 86 -1.72 24.50 19.18
C LYS A 86 -1.96 22.99 19.36
N ARG A 87 -2.30 22.26 18.30
CA ARG A 87 -2.54 20.81 18.33
C ARG A 87 -1.42 20.11 17.59
N SER A 88 -1.04 18.94 18.09
CA SER A 88 0.03 18.07 17.59
C SER A 88 -0.23 17.49 16.19
N LEU A 89 -1.05 18.10 15.33
CA LEU A 89 -1.28 17.61 13.96
C LEU A 89 -0.02 17.85 13.13
N LEU A 90 0.50 16.79 12.52
CA LEU A 90 1.59 16.86 11.56
C LEU A 90 0.99 16.97 10.15
N GLN A 91 1.56 17.85 9.34
CA GLN A 91 1.17 18.10 7.96
C GLN A 91 2.41 18.16 7.07
N MET A 92 2.31 17.54 5.89
CA MET A 92 3.20 17.82 4.76
C MET A 92 2.38 17.90 3.48
N GLY A 93 2.93 18.51 2.44
CA GLY A 93 2.25 18.60 1.15
C GLY A 93 3.15 19.10 0.04
N PHE A 94 2.67 18.96 -1.19
CA PHE A 94 3.35 19.42 -2.39
C PHE A 94 2.34 19.89 -3.44
N PRO A 95 2.77 20.70 -4.43
CA PRO A 95 1.86 21.19 -5.48
C PRO A 95 1.26 20.07 -6.33
N ILE A 96 -0.01 20.21 -6.73
CA ILE A 96 -0.74 19.17 -7.49
C ILE A 96 0.00 18.71 -8.75
N TYR A 97 0.64 19.65 -9.46
CA TYR A 97 1.35 19.36 -10.71
C TYR A 97 2.58 18.46 -10.51
N SER A 98 3.09 18.32 -9.28
CA SER A 98 4.23 17.46 -8.95
C SER A 98 3.83 16.01 -8.64
N LEU A 99 2.54 15.68 -8.66
CA LEU A 99 2.06 14.34 -8.30
C LEU A 99 2.73 13.24 -9.13
N THR A 100 2.77 13.39 -10.45
CA THR A 100 3.35 12.37 -11.34
C THR A 100 4.84 12.14 -11.07
N THR A 101 5.57 13.19 -10.68
CA THR A 101 6.99 13.10 -10.32
C THR A 101 7.21 12.29 -9.03
N TYR A 102 6.34 12.46 -8.04
CA TYR A 102 6.48 11.76 -6.76
C TYR A 102 5.86 10.37 -6.75
N LEU A 103 4.89 10.09 -7.63
CA LEU A 103 4.25 8.78 -7.72
C LEU A 103 5.25 7.65 -7.92
N SER A 104 6.19 7.76 -8.86
CA SER A 104 7.19 6.70 -9.10
C SER A 104 8.01 6.39 -7.86
N THR A 105 8.49 7.43 -7.16
CA THR A 105 9.30 7.28 -5.95
C THR A 105 8.54 6.55 -4.83
N LEU A 106 7.25 6.85 -4.66
CA LEU A 106 6.44 6.22 -3.62
C LEU A 106 6.03 4.79 -4.00
N LEU A 107 5.66 4.57 -5.27
CA LEU A 107 5.27 3.25 -5.79
C LEU A 107 6.43 2.26 -5.79
N ASP A 108 7.65 2.71 -6.11
CA ASP A 108 8.87 1.89 -6.06
C ASP A 108 9.23 1.47 -4.62
N LYS A 109 8.70 2.17 -3.61
CA LYS A 109 8.79 1.78 -2.20
C LYS A 109 7.65 0.87 -1.74
N GLY A 110 6.70 0.53 -2.62
CA GLY A 110 5.61 -0.39 -2.36
C GLY A 110 4.35 0.27 -1.77
N TRP A 111 4.27 1.60 -1.77
CA TRP A 111 3.10 2.31 -1.25
C TRP A 111 1.95 2.31 -2.25
N THR A 112 0.73 2.07 -1.77
CA THR A 112 -0.51 2.37 -2.50
C THR A 112 -0.92 3.81 -2.24
N ILE A 113 -1.10 4.61 -3.29
CA ILE A 113 -1.40 6.04 -3.20
C ILE A 113 -2.85 6.30 -3.55
N ILE A 114 -3.60 6.87 -2.61
CA ILE A 114 -4.98 7.27 -2.81
C ILE A 114 -5.03 8.78 -2.97
N VAL A 115 -5.49 9.25 -4.12
CA VAL A 115 -5.65 10.66 -4.43
C VAL A 115 -7.10 11.05 -4.25
N ILE A 116 -7.32 12.07 -3.42
CA ILE A 116 -8.63 12.62 -3.09
C ILE A 116 -8.69 14.04 -3.63
N ASP A 117 -9.47 14.25 -4.67
CA ASP A 117 -9.60 15.55 -5.34
C ASP A 117 -10.81 16.34 -4.82
N GLU A 118 -10.72 17.67 -4.91
CA GLU A 118 -11.84 18.58 -4.66
C GLU A 118 -12.84 18.51 -5.82
N LEU A 119 -14.08 18.17 -5.51
CA LEU A 119 -15.16 18.18 -6.49
C LEU A 119 -15.56 19.62 -6.83
N PRO A 120 -15.84 19.94 -8.10
CA PRO A 120 -16.30 21.25 -8.51
C PRO A 120 -17.75 21.49 -8.06
N THR A 121 -17.94 21.84 -6.78
CA THR A 121 -19.23 22.30 -6.28
C THR A 121 -19.35 23.81 -6.49
N GLY A 122 -20.28 24.24 -7.36
CA GLY A 122 -20.61 25.65 -7.61
C GLY A 122 -21.28 26.38 -6.44
N LYS A 123 -21.13 25.90 -5.20
CA LYS A 123 -21.71 26.47 -3.99
C LYS A 123 -20.60 27.04 -3.10
N SER A 124 -20.82 28.23 -2.57
CA SER A 124 -20.00 28.83 -1.51
C SER A 124 -20.17 28.02 -0.22
N GLY A 125 -19.27 27.07 0.03
CA GLY A 125 -19.32 26.18 1.20
C GLY A 125 -18.11 25.24 1.24
N LEU A 126 -18.13 24.28 2.17
CA LEU A 126 -17.11 23.24 2.25
C LEU A 126 -17.08 22.46 0.93
N LYS A 127 -15.93 22.47 0.25
CA LYS A 127 -15.74 21.69 -0.97
C LYS A 127 -15.89 20.21 -0.66
N GLN A 128 -16.72 19.52 -1.45
CA GLN A 128 -16.79 18.07 -1.39
C GLN A 128 -15.49 17.49 -1.94
N ARG A 129 -15.09 16.34 -1.40
CA ARG A 129 -13.88 15.64 -1.80
C ARG A 129 -14.20 14.16 -1.94
N ALA A 130 -13.66 13.54 -2.97
CA ALA A 130 -13.86 12.13 -3.25
C ALA A 130 -12.54 11.52 -3.75
N VAL A 131 -12.38 10.22 -3.51
CA VAL A 131 -11.28 9.45 -4.11
C VAL A 131 -11.44 9.55 -5.63
N SER A 132 -10.45 10.12 -6.29
CA SER A 132 -10.43 10.28 -7.74
C SER A 132 -9.63 9.18 -8.41
N ARG A 133 -8.46 8.84 -7.83
CA ARG A 133 -7.49 7.92 -8.40
C ARG A 133 -6.80 7.11 -7.30
N ILE A 134 -6.47 5.88 -7.61
CA ILE A 134 -5.72 4.96 -6.76
C ILE A 134 -4.59 4.42 -7.59
N TYR A 135 -3.36 4.51 -7.08
CA TYR A 135 -2.17 3.99 -7.71
C TYR A 135 -1.59 2.90 -6.82
N SER A 136 -1.45 1.68 -7.36
CA SER A 136 -0.70 0.60 -6.72
C SER A 136 0.59 0.32 -7.50
N PRO A 137 1.60 -0.32 -6.91
CA PRO A 137 2.89 -0.56 -7.56
C PRO A 137 2.80 -1.21 -8.94
N SER A 138 1.83 -2.09 -9.17
CA SER A 138 1.63 -2.74 -10.47
C SER A 138 0.52 -2.11 -11.34
N CYS A 139 -0.29 -1.19 -10.82
CA CYS A 139 -1.45 -0.61 -11.55
C CYS A 139 -1.30 0.89 -11.83
N ASN A 140 -0.07 1.40 -12.00
CA ASN A 140 0.15 2.77 -12.42
C ASN A 140 0.08 2.92 -13.95
N LEU A 141 -1.06 3.41 -14.46
CA LEU A 141 -1.27 3.62 -15.90
C LEU A 141 -0.56 4.87 -16.45
N GLU A 142 -0.01 5.73 -15.59
CA GLU A 142 0.68 6.96 -16.01
C GLU A 142 2.15 6.69 -16.41
N ASP A 143 2.75 5.61 -15.90
CA ASP A 143 4.09 5.17 -16.25
C ASP A 143 4.03 3.98 -17.20
N CYS A 144 4.13 4.27 -18.50
CA CYS A 144 4.06 3.28 -19.58
C CYS A 144 5.42 2.76 -20.04
N SER A 145 6.49 2.97 -19.26
CA SER A 145 7.84 2.59 -19.66
C SER A 145 8.03 1.06 -19.75
N GLU A 146 7.39 0.30 -18.86
CA GLU A 146 7.52 -1.15 -18.79
C GLU A 146 6.20 -1.83 -18.42
N LEU A 147 5.99 -3.07 -18.86
CA LEU A 147 4.82 -3.86 -18.46
C LEU A 147 4.99 -4.39 -17.04
N SER A 148 4.20 -3.87 -16.11
CA SER A 148 4.03 -4.44 -14.77
C SER A 148 2.96 -5.53 -14.75
N TYR A 149 3.18 -6.53 -13.90
CA TYR A 149 2.21 -7.58 -13.62
C TYR A 149 1.87 -7.63 -12.13
N VAL A 150 0.60 -7.82 -11.84
CA VAL A 150 0.08 -8.30 -10.56
C VAL A 150 0.03 -9.81 -10.62
N ILE A 151 0.52 -10.48 -9.58
CA ILE A 151 0.22 -11.90 -9.37
C ILE A 151 -0.97 -12.04 -8.43
N SER A 152 -1.87 -12.97 -8.74
CA SER A 152 -2.78 -13.54 -7.75
C SER A 152 -2.43 -15.00 -7.51
N ILE A 153 -2.27 -15.37 -6.24
CA ILE A 153 -2.01 -16.74 -5.81
C ILE A 153 -3.20 -17.25 -5.01
N TYR A 154 -3.71 -18.39 -5.40
CA TYR A 154 -4.69 -19.16 -4.64
C TYR A 154 -4.11 -20.54 -4.34
N PHE A 155 -4.21 -20.98 -3.08
CA PHE A 155 -3.72 -22.30 -2.69
C PHE A 155 -4.87 -23.15 -2.17
N LYS A 156 -5.03 -24.34 -2.75
CA LYS A 156 -6.03 -25.31 -2.32
C LYS A 156 -5.44 -26.71 -2.37
N ASP A 157 -5.54 -27.42 -1.26
CA ASP A 157 -4.97 -28.75 -1.05
C ASP A 157 -3.46 -28.77 -1.33
N ASP A 158 -3.03 -29.26 -2.49
CA ASP A 158 -1.63 -29.25 -2.96
C ASP A 158 -1.47 -28.53 -4.31
N LEU A 159 -2.45 -27.71 -4.71
CA LEU A 159 -2.47 -26.99 -5.98
C LEU A 159 -2.36 -25.48 -5.76
N LEU A 160 -1.42 -24.88 -6.45
CA LEU A 160 -1.21 -23.44 -6.52
C LEU A 160 -1.81 -22.90 -7.82
N GLY A 161 -2.91 -22.18 -7.73
CA GLY A 161 -3.44 -21.39 -8.85
C GLY A 161 -2.70 -20.07 -8.93
N ILE A 162 -1.97 -19.84 -10.02
CA ILE A 162 -1.26 -18.59 -10.26
C ILE A 162 -1.92 -17.87 -11.44
N THR A 163 -2.25 -16.59 -11.23
CA THR A 163 -2.72 -15.68 -12.27
C THR A 163 -1.78 -14.49 -12.35
N LEU A 164 -1.27 -14.19 -13.55
CA LEU A 164 -0.53 -12.98 -13.87
C LEU A 164 -1.46 -12.05 -14.64
N PHE A 165 -1.57 -10.80 -14.24
CA PHE A 165 -2.38 -9.81 -14.93
C PHE A 165 -1.64 -8.47 -15.07
N SER A 166 -1.63 -7.91 -16.27
CA SER A 166 -1.12 -6.56 -16.53
C SER A 166 -2.30 -5.64 -16.84
N ALA A 167 -2.57 -4.69 -15.95
CA ALA A 167 -3.63 -3.70 -16.14
C ALA A 167 -3.39 -2.81 -17.37
N MET A 168 -2.12 -2.58 -17.72
CA MET A 168 -1.72 -1.70 -18.82
C MET A 168 -2.01 -2.33 -20.19
N SER A 169 -1.74 -3.63 -20.34
CA SER A 169 -1.90 -4.34 -21.63
C SER A 169 -3.18 -5.16 -21.72
N GLY A 170 -3.86 -5.41 -20.59
CA GLY A 170 -4.93 -6.40 -20.48
C GLY A 170 -4.44 -7.85 -20.58
N HIS A 171 -3.12 -8.08 -20.66
CA HIS A 171 -2.55 -9.41 -20.77
C HIS A 171 -2.77 -10.21 -19.48
N SER A 172 -3.34 -11.41 -19.61
CA SER A 172 -3.65 -12.30 -18.50
C SER A 172 -3.17 -13.71 -18.80
N ILE A 173 -2.46 -14.32 -17.86
CA ILE A 173 -2.03 -15.72 -17.91
C ILE A 173 -2.50 -16.39 -16.63
N MET A 174 -3.12 -17.55 -16.74
CA MET A 174 -3.53 -18.36 -15.60
C MET A 174 -3.03 -19.79 -15.79
N PHE A 175 -2.37 -20.34 -14.78
CA PHE A 175 -1.98 -21.75 -14.78
C PHE A 175 -1.94 -22.32 -13.36
N PRO A 176 -2.29 -23.61 -13.19
CA PRO A 176 -2.10 -24.32 -11.94
C PRO A 176 -0.70 -24.93 -11.86
N VAL A 177 -0.17 -25.05 -10.65
CA VAL A 177 1.10 -25.73 -10.34
C VAL A 177 0.91 -26.61 -9.13
N TYR A 178 1.27 -27.88 -9.22
CA TYR A 178 1.31 -28.74 -8.03
C TYR A 178 2.42 -28.27 -7.08
N TRP A 179 2.18 -28.33 -5.78
CA TRP A 179 3.12 -27.87 -4.76
C TRP A 179 4.50 -28.55 -4.88
N VAL A 180 4.53 -29.82 -5.28
CA VAL A 180 5.79 -30.56 -5.52
C VAL A 180 6.64 -29.95 -6.63
N ASP A 181 6.00 -29.25 -7.58
CA ASP A 181 6.60 -28.67 -8.77
C ASP A 181 6.73 -27.13 -8.69
N ARG A 182 6.44 -26.54 -7.53
CA ARG A 182 6.42 -25.08 -7.31
C ARG A 182 7.68 -24.38 -7.84
N ASP A 183 8.87 -24.95 -7.63
CA ASP A 183 10.12 -24.29 -8.02
C ASP A 183 10.34 -24.23 -9.54
N LYS A 184 9.60 -25.01 -10.32
CA LYS A 184 9.67 -24.96 -11.80
C LYS A 184 9.18 -23.64 -12.36
N VAL A 185 8.26 -22.96 -11.67
CA VAL A 185 7.68 -21.71 -12.16
C VAL A 185 8.42 -20.46 -11.69
N ALA A 186 9.33 -20.58 -10.72
CA ALA A 186 10.08 -19.44 -10.17
C ALA A 186 10.75 -18.59 -11.27
N ARG A 187 11.46 -19.22 -12.21
CA ARG A 187 12.13 -18.53 -13.32
C ARG A 187 11.17 -17.78 -14.23
N LEU A 188 9.99 -18.36 -14.47
CA LEU A 188 8.94 -17.73 -15.25
C LEU A 188 8.46 -16.46 -14.53
N LEU A 189 8.13 -16.57 -13.24
CA LEU A 189 7.62 -15.45 -12.46
C LEU A 189 8.65 -14.31 -12.36
N ILE A 190 9.91 -14.63 -12.12
CA ILE A 190 11.01 -13.64 -12.05
C ILE A 190 11.11 -12.84 -13.37
N SER A 191 10.83 -13.47 -14.51
CA SER A 191 10.88 -12.79 -15.81
C SER A 191 9.78 -11.74 -16.02
N TYR A 192 8.68 -11.83 -15.28
CA TYR A 192 7.52 -10.92 -15.40
C TYR A 192 7.61 -9.67 -14.52
N ARG A 193 8.72 -9.47 -13.77
CA ARG A 193 8.96 -8.27 -12.95
C ARG A 193 7.75 -7.85 -12.11
N ILE A 194 7.26 -8.79 -11.32
CA ILE A 194 6.08 -8.61 -10.47
C ILE A 194 6.38 -7.57 -9.40
N LYS A 195 5.54 -6.54 -9.28
CA LYS A 195 5.66 -5.49 -8.24
C LYS A 195 4.59 -5.61 -7.15
N GLU A 196 3.58 -6.46 -7.37
CA GLU A 196 2.42 -6.59 -6.48
C GLU A 196 1.89 -8.03 -6.51
N ILE A 197 1.56 -8.57 -5.33
CA ILE A 197 1.12 -9.95 -5.15
C ILE A 197 -0.13 -9.95 -4.28
N VAL A 198 -1.19 -10.59 -4.76
CA VAL A 198 -2.47 -10.77 -4.06
C VAL A 198 -2.63 -12.23 -3.70
N ILE A 199 -2.53 -12.56 -2.41
CA ILE A 199 -2.71 -13.92 -1.93
C ILE A 199 -4.15 -14.07 -1.44
N ARG A 200 -4.90 -14.99 -2.07
CA ARG A 200 -6.24 -15.35 -1.58
C ARG A 200 -6.11 -16.55 -0.65
N ALA A 201 -6.53 -16.35 0.59
CA ALA A 201 -6.70 -17.40 1.58
C ALA A 201 -8.18 -17.52 1.97
N ASP A 202 -8.70 -18.74 2.08
CA ASP A 202 -10.06 -18.97 2.59
C ASP A 202 -10.12 -18.54 4.07
N SER A 203 -11.28 -18.05 4.54
CA SER A 203 -11.42 -17.43 5.88
C SER A 203 -11.19 -18.36 7.09
N GLY A 204 -10.85 -19.63 6.84
CA GLY A 204 -10.39 -20.60 7.84
C GLY A 204 -9.02 -21.21 7.53
N ALA A 205 -8.29 -20.65 6.56
CA ALA A 205 -6.97 -21.11 6.19
C ALA A 205 -5.98 -20.82 7.32
N ASN A 206 -5.38 -21.88 7.84
CA ASN A 206 -4.31 -21.81 8.84
C ASN A 206 -3.27 -20.77 8.41
N SER A 207 -2.85 -19.90 9.32
CA SER A 207 -1.70 -18.98 9.16
C SER A 207 -0.47 -19.67 8.55
N GLY A 208 -0.32 -20.98 8.76
CA GLY A 208 0.70 -21.81 8.13
C GLY A 208 0.69 -21.86 6.59
N ILE A 209 -0.45 -21.68 5.90
CA ILE A 209 -0.50 -21.63 4.43
C ILE A 209 0.05 -20.30 3.92
N LEU A 210 -0.35 -19.19 4.53
CA LEU A 210 0.19 -17.86 4.20
C LEU A 210 1.70 -17.82 4.43
N ASN A 211 2.18 -18.33 5.57
CA ASN A 211 3.62 -18.40 5.87
C ASN A 211 4.39 -19.29 4.88
N LYS A 212 3.78 -20.38 4.40
CA LYS A 212 4.38 -21.23 3.35
C LYS A 212 4.50 -20.50 2.02
N ILE A 213 3.45 -19.81 1.58
CA ILE A 213 3.47 -19.02 0.33
C ILE A 213 4.47 -17.86 0.48
N TYR A 214 4.50 -17.20 1.63
CA TYR A 214 5.44 -16.12 1.91
C TYR A 214 6.89 -16.59 1.84
N GLY A 215 7.21 -17.68 2.54
CA GLY A 215 8.56 -18.29 2.48
C GLY A 215 8.95 -18.71 1.07
N LEU A 216 7.98 -19.14 0.25
CA LEU A 216 8.18 -19.47 -1.16
C LEU A 216 8.51 -18.22 -2.00
N LEU A 217 7.76 -17.14 -1.82
CA LEU A 217 7.96 -15.87 -2.55
C LEU A 217 9.32 -15.22 -2.21
N ILE A 218 9.73 -15.27 -0.94
CA ILE A 218 11.08 -14.88 -0.52
C ILE A 218 12.11 -15.81 -1.16
N GLY A 219 11.89 -17.13 -1.10
CA GLY A 219 12.80 -18.11 -1.69
C GLY A 219 13.00 -17.95 -3.21
N TRP A 220 12.00 -17.42 -3.91
CA TRP A 220 12.07 -17.08 -5.33
C TRP A 220 12.63 -15.69 -5.62
N ASN A 221 13.01 -14.91 -4.60
CA ASN A 221 13.43 -13.51 -4.72
C ASN A 221 12.38 -12.62 -5.42
N LEU A 222 11.09 -12.96 -5.30
CA LEU A 222 10.00 -12.12 -5.81
C LEU A 222 9.54 -11.09 -4.78
N PHE A 223 9.86 -11.32 -3.51
CA PHE A 223 9.52 -10.43 -2.42
C PHE A 223 10.75 -10.21 -1.53
N PRO A 224 10.98 -8.98 -1.03
CA PRO A 224 12.08 -8.72 -0.12
C PRO A 224 11.91 -9.50 1.20
N SER A 225 13.04 -9.88 1.82
CA SER A 225 13.04 -10.55 3.12
C SER A 225 12.54 -9.67 4.26
N GLU A 226 12.67 -8.35 4.10
CA GLU A 226 12.11 -7.31 4.97
C GLU A 226 11.21 -6.42 4.10
N PRO A 227 9.89 -6.58 4.15
CA PRO A 227 9.02 -5.78 3.32
C PRO A 227 8.89 -4.36 3.90
N ASN A 228 9.04 -3.34 3.04
CA ASN A 228 8.86 -1.93 3.42
C ASN A 228 7.39 -1.62 3.83
N ALA A 229 6.48 -2.46 3.37
CA ALA A 229 5.04 -2.46 3.60
C ALA A 229 4.70 -3.71 4.43
N ARG A 230 3.86 -3.58 5.46
CA ARG A 230 3.48 -4.77 6.24
C ARG A 230 2.67 -5.73 5.35
N ILE A 231 2.80 -7.02 5.65
CA ILE A 231 1.91 -8.03 5.09
C ILE A 231 0.51 -7.73 5.64
N GLU A 232 -0.48 -7.71 4.76
CA GLU A 232 -1.87 -7.34 5.06
C GLU A 232 -2.83 -8.48 4.76
#